data_AF-A0A4D6LMJ2-F1
#
_entry.id   AF-A0A4D6LMJ2-F1
#
_cell.length_a   1.000
_cell.length_b   1.000
_cell.length_c   1.000
_cell.angle_alpha   90.00
_cell.angle_beta   90.00
_cell.angle_gamma   90.00
#
_symmetry.space_group_name_H-M   'P 1'
#
loop_
_entity.id
_entity.type
_entity.pdbx_description
1 polymer ?
#
loop_
_entity_poly.entity_id
_entity_poly.type
_entity_poly.pdbx_seq_one_letter_code
_entity_poly.pdbx_strand_id
1 'polypeptide(L)'
;MDKRLIHYLIVWILGPRGTNHAQCSEADLLIMYGILNRVLIKWSSLILDTMLKAKRYPQYPLPYSLLTSRICEYKGVDTTGELCQSTLRANEIAESSLKQLKLVPLGDTYVHRDDMPN
;
A
#
# COMPACT_ATOMS: atom_id res chain seq x y z
N MET A 1 2.44 -15.51 5.63
CA MET A 1 2.87 -14.18 5.14
C MET A 1 3.47 -13.45 6.33
N ASP A 2 4.68 -12.89 6.17
CA ASP A 2 5.35 -12.14 7.24
C ASP A 2 4.49 -10.93 7.65
N LYS A 3 4.32 -10.73 8.97
CA LYS A 3 3.59 -9.57 9.54
C LYS A 3 4.22 -8.25 9.10
N ARG A 4 5.55 -8.21 8.95
CA ARG A 4 6.28 -7.05 8.43
C ARG A 4 5.88 -6.75 6.99
N LEU A 5 5.78 -7.78 6.14
CA LEU A 5 5.32 -7.64 4.76
C LEU A 5 3.88 -7.13 4.68
N ILE A 6 2.98 -7.64 5.52
CA ILE A 6 1.59 -7.14 5.57
C ILE A 6 1.56 -5.67 5.99
N HIS A 7 2.32 -5.31 7.03
CA HIS A 7 2.47 -3.92 7.47
C HIS A 7 2.98 -3.03 6.33
N TYR A 8 3.98 -3.48 5.57
CA TYR A 8 4.48 -2.74 4.42
C TYR A 8 3.41 -2.56 3.34
N LEU A 9 2.66 -3.61 2.99
CA LEU A 9 1.56 -3.50 2.03
C LEU A 9 0.52 -2.49 2.52
N ILE A 10 0.16 -2.51 3.80
CA ILE A 10 -0.81 -1.57 4.34
C ILE A 10 -0.29 -0.14 4.28
N VAL A 11 0.90 0.10 4.82
CA VAL A 11 1.45 1.46 4.89
C VAL A 11 1.81 1.97 3.50
N TRP A 12 2.34 1.19 2.57
CA TRP A 12 2.77 1.71 1.28
C TRP A 12 1.69 1.67 0.19
N ILE A 13 0.73 0.75 0.30
CA ILE A 13 -0.27 0.52 -0.74
C ILE A 13 -1.66 0.96 -0.31
N LEU A 14 -2.10 0.66 0.91
CA LEU A 14 -3.50 0.90 1.33
C LEU A 14 -3.70 2.25 2.02
N GLY A 15 -2.70 2.70 2.78
CA GLY A 15 -2.73 3.93 3.57
C GLY A 15 -1.36 4.61 3.67
N PRO A 16 -0.77 5.06 2.54
CA PRO A 16 0.50 5.75 2.48
C PRO A 16 0.51 7.00 3.31
N ARG A 17 1.65 7.23 3.92
CA ARG A 17 1.95 8.32 4.83
C ARG A 17 3.16 9.04 4.27
N GLY A 18 3.24 10.35 4.45
CA GLY A 18 4.44 11.09 4.02
C GLY A 18 5.71 10.66 4.77
N THR A 19 5.59 10.19 6.02
CA THR A 19 6.73 9.87 6.89
C THR A 19 6.44 8.72 7.85
N ASN A 20 7.47 8.26 8.56
CA ASN A 20 7.39 7.31 9.67
C ASN A 20 6.70 5.98 9.35
N HIS A 21 7.13 5.36 8.25
CA HIS A 21 6.64 4.07 7.76
C HIS A 21 6.90 2.90 8.74
N ALA A 22 7.84 3.06 9.68
CA ALA A 22 8.19 2.03 10.65
C ALA A 22 7.19 1.90 11.81
N GLN A 23 6.45 2.96 12.14
CA GLN A 23 5.50 2.92 13.25
C GLN A 23 4.16 2.34 12.80
N CYS A 24 3.67 1.31 13.52
CA CYS A 24 2.29 0.85 13.35
C CYS A 24 1.32 1.84 14.01
N SER A 25 0.32 2.27 13.24
CA SER A 25 -0.86 2.94 13.79
C SER A 25 -1.90 1.90 14.22
N GLU A 26 -2.87 2.33 15.03
CA GLU A 26 -4.02 1.49 15.38
C GLU A 26 -4.76 0.98 14.13
N ALA A 27 -4.94 1.85 13.13
CA ALA A 27 -5.58 1.47 11.88
C ALA A 27 -4.81 0.35 11.14
N ASP A 28 -3.48 0.40 11.11
CA ASP A 28 -2.70 -0.68 10.49
C ASP A 28 -2.88 -1.98 11.26
N LEU A 29 -2.85 -1.93 12.59
CA LEU A 29 -3.00 -3.11 13.43
C LEU A 29 -4.37 -3.76 13.22
N LEU A 30 -5.43 -2.96 13.08
CA LEU A 30 -6.78 -3.45 12.78
C LEU A 30 -6.86 -4.09 11.39
N ILE A 31 -6.27 -3.46 10.38
CA ILE A 31 -6.24 -4.02 9.02
C ILE A 31 -5.39 -5.30 8.98
N MET A 32 -4.20 -5.29 9.60
CA MET A 32 -3.34 -6.47 9.73
C MET A 32 -4.09 -7.61 10.42
N TYR A 33 -4.76 -7.32 11.53
CA TYR A 33 -5.58 -8.29 12.25
C TYR A 33 -6.67 -8.86 11.34
N GLY A 34 -7.37 -8.01 10.60
CA GLY A 34 -8.42 -8.44 9.67
C GLY A 34 -7.89 -9.36 8.56
N ILE A 35 -6.75 -9.02 7.96
CA ILE A 35 -6.10 -9.86 6.94
C ILE A 35 -5.67 -11.20 7.54
N LEU A 36 -4.99 -11.19 8.68
CA LEU A 36 -4.43 -12.38 9.32
C LEU A 36 -5.51 -13.35 9.81
N ASN A 37 -6.61 -12.82 10.32
CA ASN A 37 -7.72 -13.61 10.88
C ASN A 37 -8.88 -13.81 9.89
N ARG A 38 -8.71 -13.38 8.63
CA ARG A 38 -9.75 -13.45 7.59
C ARG A 38 -11.08 -12.79 7.99
N VAL A 39 -11.00 -11.74 8.79
CA VAL A 39 -12.16 -10.91 9.12
C VAL A 39 -12.49 -10.04 7.92
N LEU A 40 -13.78 -9.85 7.65
CA LEU A 40 -14.24 -9.02 6.56
C LEU A 40 -13.79 -7.57 6.77
N ILE A 41 -12.95 -7.07 5.87
CA ILE A 41 -12.54 -5.67 5.82
C ILE A 41 -13.40 -4.94 4.79
N LYS A 42 -13.99 -3.80 5.19
CA LYS A 42 -14.72 -2.92 4.27
C LYS A 42 -13.72 -2.11 3.42
N TRP A 43 -13.11 -2.77 2.44
CA TRP A 43 -12.08 -2.19 1.58
C TRP A 43 -12.51 -0.89 0.88
N SER A 44 -13.76 -0.81 0.42
CA SER A 44 -14.30 0.38 -0.24
C SER A 44 -14.28 1.61 0.67
N SER A 45 -14.62 1.46 1.95
CA SER A 45 -14.57 2.55 2.93
C SER A 45 -13.14 2.99 3.20
N LEU A 46 -12.20 2.05 3.29
CA LEU A 46 -10.78 2.35 3.49
C LEU A 46 -10.20 3.13 2.30
N ILE A 47 -10.44 2.65 1.08
CA ILE A 47 -9.99 3.31 -0.15
C ILE A 47 -10.57 4.72 -0.25
N LEU A 48 -11.88 4.88 -0.01
CA LEU A 48 -12.54 6.19 -0.04
C LEU A 48 -11.95 7.16 0.98
N ASP A 49 -11.74 6.73 2.22
CA ASP A 49 -11.14 7.58 3.26
C ASP A 49 -9.73 8.04 2.87
N THR A 50 -8.91 7.15 2.31
CA THR A 50 -7.57 7.52 1.86
C THR A 50 -7.62 8.47 0.65
N MET A 51 -8.53 8.27 -0.30
CA MET A 51 -8.74 9.20 -1.42
C MET A 51 -9.18 10.59 -0.93
N LEU A 52 -10.08 10.66 0.06
CA LEU A 52 -10.52 11.91 0.66
C LEU A 52 -9.38 12.64 1.38
N LYS A 53 -8.50 11.91 2.07
CA LYS A 53 -7.28 12.47 2.66
C LYS A 53 -6.33 13.02 1.61
N ALA A 54 -6.07 12.26 0.54
CA ALA A 54 -5.25 12.72 -0.58
C ALA A 54 -5.82 13.98 -1.25
N LYS A 55 -7.15 14.08 -1.38
CA LYS A 55 -7.83 15.29 -1.87
C LYS A 55 -7.67 16.48 -0.92
N ARG A 56 -7.71 16.25 0.39
CA ARG A 56 -7.67 17.32 1.41
C ARG A 56 -6.26 17.85 1.65
N TYR A 57 -5.24 17.01 1.53
CA TYR A 57 -3.86 17.33 1.88
C TYR A 57 -2.98 17.23 0.62
N PRO A 58 -2.52 18.35 0.02
CA PRO A 58 -1.78 18.34 -1.24
C PRO A 58 -0.51 17.49 -1.24
N GLN A 59 0.11 17.34 -0.06
CA GLN A 59 1.33 16.55 0.14
C GLN A 59 1.05 15.06 0.41
N TYR A 60 -0.23 14.69 0.57
CA TYR A 60 -0.59 13.34 0.98
C TYR A 60 -0.62 12.42 -0.24
N PRO A 61 0.22 11.37 -0.26
CA PRO A 61 0.31 10.48 -1.41
C PRO A 61 -1.02 9.75 -1.62
N LEU A 62 -1.46 9.67 -2.88
CA LEU A 62 -2.58 8.79 -3.23
C LEU A 62 -2.06 7.33 -3.23
N PRO A 63 -2.57 6.43 -2.36
CA PRO A 63 -2.24 5.01 -2.39
C PRO A 63 -2.42 4.42 -3.76
N TYR A 64 -1.32 3.89 -4.32
CA TYR A 64 -1.29 3.02 -5.50
C TYR A 64 -2.41 3.38 -6.48
N SER A 65 -2.34 4.62 -7.00
CA SER A 65 -3.39 5.22 -7.84
C SER A 65 -3.84 4.27 -8.95
N LEU A 66 -2.90 3.49 -9.50
CA LEU A 66 -3.17 2.44 -10.47
C LEU A 66 -4.14 1.36 -9.94
N LEU A 67 -3.93 0.80 -8.75
CA LEU A 67 -4.82 -0.22 -8.18
C LEU A 67 -6.21 0.35 -7.96
N THR A 68 -6.30 1.56 -7.40
CA THR A 68 -7.59 2.24 -7.19
C THR A 68 -8.30 2.49 -8.53
N SER A 69 -7.59 2.97 -9.55
CA SER A 69 -8.12 3.15 -10.90
C SER A 69 -8.61 1.82 -11.51
N ARG A 70 -7.85 0.72 -11.35
CA ARG A 70 -8.27 -0.60 -11.82
C ARG A 70 -9.53 -1.11 -11.11
N ILE A 71 -9.68 -0.83 -9.82
CA ILE A 71 -10.90 -1.16 -9.08
C ILE A 71 -12.09 -0.34 -9.61
N CYS A 72 -11.90 0.95 -9.86
CA CYS A 72 -12.92 1.82 -10.45
C CYS A 72 -13.37 1.31 -11.83
N GLU A 73 -12.41 1.02 -12.72
CA GLU A 73 -12.67 0.42 -14.03
C GLU A 73 -13.45 -0.90 -13.91
N TYR A 74 -13.00 -1.82 -13.05
CA TYR A 74 -13.66 -3.10 -12.82
C TYR A 74 -15.10 -2.94 -12.30
N LYS A 75 -15.37 -1.88 -11.54
CA LYS A 75 -16.70 -1.57 -11.01
C LYS A 75 -17.57 -0.76 -11.98
N GLY A 76 -17.08 -0.45 -13.18
CA GLY A 76 -17.81 0.34 -14.17
C GLY A 76 -17.99 1.80 -13.77
N VAL A 77 -17.07 2.34 -12.97
CA VAL A 77 -17.04 3.79 -12.70
C VAL A 77 -16.67 4.50 -13.99
N ASP A 78 -17.54 5.39 -14.44
CA ASP A 78 -17.27 6.22 -15.62
C ASP A 78 -16.17 7.25 -15.29
N THR A 79 -15.11 7.23 -16.06
CA THR A 79 -13.96 8.14 -15.96
C THR A 79 -13.82 9.01 -17.23
N THR A 80 -14.86 9.06 -18.06
CA THR A 80 -14.84 9.85 -19.31
C THR A 80 -14.60 11.33 -19.01
N GLY A 81 -13.57 11.91 -19.62
CA GLY A 81 -13.21 13.32 -19.44
C GLY A 81 -12.31 13.62 -18.24
N GLU A 82 -11.94 12.62 -17.44
CA GLU A 82 -10.98 12.77 -16.35
C GLU A 82 -9.54 12.86 -16.86
N LEU A 83 -8.69 13.58 -16.11
CA LEU A 83 -7.26 13.67 -16.42
C LEU A 83 -6.57 12.34 -16.13
N CYS A 84 -6.01 11.72 -17.16
CA CYS A 84 -5.24 10.48 -17.01
C CYS A 84 -3.75 10.79 -16.85
N GLN A 85 -3.11 10.17 -15.85
CA GLN A 85 -1.67 10.31 -15.63
C GLN A 85 -1.00 8.93 -15.67
N SER A 86 0.08 8.82 -16.44
CA SER A 86 0.87 7.60 -16.54
C SER A 86 1.60 7.31 -15.22
N THR A 87 1.72 6.03 -14.86
CA THR A 87 2.59 5.62 -13.76
C THR A 87 4.04 5.98 -14.06
N LEU A 88 4.68 6.64 -13.10
CA LEU A 88 6.12 6.95 -13.14
C LEU A 88 6.90 5.82 -12.46
N ARG A 89 8.20 5.68 -12.75
CA ARG A 89 9.09 4.75 -12.01
C ARG A 89 9.04 4.93 -10.50
N ALA A 90 8.81 6.16 -10.03
CA ALA A 90 8.68 6.44 -8.60
C ALA A 90 7.47 5.75 -7.95
N ASN A 91 6.48 5.33 -8.75
CA ASN A 91 5.28 4.63 -8.30
C ASN A 91 5.43 3.10 -8.39
N GLU A 92 6.56 2.60 -8.90
CA GLU A 92 6.83 1.18 -8.99
C GLU A 92 7.47 0.68 -7.69
N ILE A 93 7.07 -0.51 -7.22
CA ILE A 93 7.86 -1.25 -6.24
C ILE A 93 9.08 -1.81 -6.97
N ALA A 94 10.14 -1.01 -7.00
CA ALA A 94 11.44 -1.38 -7.54
C ALA A 94 12.34 -1.96 -6.44
N GLU A 95 13.48 -2.51 -6.84
CA GLU A 95 14.48 -3.06 -5.91
C GLU A 95 14.98 -2.01 -4.90
N SER A 96 14.99 -0.73 -5.28
CA SER A 96 15.28 0.38 -4.36
C SER A 96 14.26 0.48 -3.23
N SER A 97 12.98 0.27 -3.53
CA SER A 97 11.91 0.22 -2.53
C SER A 97 12.12 -0.98 -1.62
N LEU A 98 12.45 -2.15 -2.17
CA LEU A 98 12.78 -3.34 -1.36
C LEU A 98 13.98 -3.10 -0.42
N LYS A 99 15.03 -2.41 -0.90
CA LYS A 99 16.19 -2.02 -0.07
C LYS A 99 15.80 -1.05 1.05
N GLN A 100 14.95 -0.06 0.78
CA GLN A 100 14.42 0.84 1.82
C GLN A 100 13.58 0.08 2.86
N LEU A 101 12.89 -0.98 2.43
CA LEU A 101 12.12 -1.87 3.29
C LEU A 101 12.99 -2.93 4.00
N LYS A 102 14.31 -2.89 3.80
CA LYS A 102 15.28 -3.90 4.29
C LYS A 102 14.91 -5.33 3.88
N LEU A 103 14.16 -5.50 2.80
CA LEU A 103 13.86 -6.80 2.20
C LEU A 103 15.05 -7.19 1.31
N VAL A 104 15.58 -8.38 1.55
CA VAL A 104 16.68 -8.98 0.79
C VAL A 104 16.19 -10.25 0.10
N PRO A 105 16.66 -10.55 -1.12
CA PRO A 105 16.28 -11.78 -1.81
C PRO A 105 16.87 -13.00 -1.09
N LEU A 106 16.05 -14.04 -0.91
CA LEU A 106 16.41 -15.35 -0.38
C LEU A 106 15.78 -16.42 -1.29
N GLY A 107 16.57 -16.93 -2.25
CA GLY A 107 16.07 -17.80 -3.31
C GLY A 107 15.00 -17.11 -4.15
N ASP A 108 13.84 -17.75 -4.31
CA ASP A 108 12.66 -17.21 -5.01
C ASP A 108 11.76 -16.34 -4.12
N THR A 109 12.24 -15.96 -2.92
CA THR A 109 11.47 -15.20 -1.94
C THR A 109 12.23 -13.96 -1.45
N TYR A 110 11.57 -13.12 -0.66
CA TYR A 110 12.20 -12.00 0.04
C TYR A 110 12.05 -12.18 1.54
N VAL A 111 13.14 -11.93 2.28
CA VAL A 111 13.18 -11.95 3.74
C VAL A 111 13.63 -10.60 4.27
N HIS A 112 13.18 -10.22 5.46
CA HIS A 112 13.72 -9.03 6.11
C HIS A 112 15.18 -9.29 6.52
N ARG A 113 16.06 -8.30 6.33
CA ARG A 113 17.51 -8.42 6.58
C ARG A 113 17.83 -9.00 7.97
N ASP A 114 17.08 -8.61 8.99
CA ASP A 114 17.31 -9.04 10.38
C ASP A 114 16.94 -10.52 10.63
N ASP A 115 16.22 -11.14 9.68
CA ASP A 115 15.79 -12.54 9.77
C ASP A 115 16.59 -13.46 8.82
N MET A 116 17.67 -12.93 8.20
CA MET A 116 18.57 -13.74 7.37
C MET A 116 19.22 -14.83 8.24
N PRO A 117 19.19 -16.11 7.81
CA PRO A 117 19.98 -17.14 8.46
C PRO A 117 21.47 -16.80 8.32
N ASN A 118 22.21 -16.89 9.44
CA ASN A 118 23.66 -16.72 9.48
C ASN A 118 24.38 -17.76 8.62
#